data_AF-A0A401UM40-F1
#
_entry.id   AF-A0A401UM40-F1
#
_cell.length_a   1.000
_cell.length_b   1.000
_cell.length_c   1.000
_cell.angle_alpha   90.00
_cell.angle_beta   90.00
_cell.angle_gamma   90.00
#
_symmetry.space_group_name_H-M   'P 1'
#
loop_
_entity.id
_entity.type
_entity.pdbx_description
1 polymer ?
#
loop_
_entity_poly.entity_id
_entity_poly.type
_entity_poly.pdbx_seq_one_letter_code
_entity_poly.pdbx_strand_id
1 'polypeptide(L)'
;MLLELQETKEFLNLDFESDDIFIQQLILTSEDFIIDSIGLKNYNSKIINKRFERKARLCCLTIIQDCYDNRTMVSDNNEKLRYIVGGMLLQMKYGTYEVII
;
A
#
# COMPACT_ATOMS: atom_id res chain seq x y z
N MET A 1 -10.06 -4.65 -1.85
CA MET A 1 -9.80 -3.69 -0.77
C MET A 1 -8.97 -4.39 0.29
N LEU A 2 -7.67 -4.18 0.20
CA LEU A 2 -6.68 -4.73 1.13
C LEU A 2 -6.73 -4.06 2.50
N LEU A 3 -7.17 -2.80 2.58
CA LEU A 3 -7.32 -2.02 3.80
C LEU A 3 -8.75 -1.54 3.96
N GLU A 4 -9.19 -1.38 5.20
CA GLU A 4 -10.47 -0.74 5.52
C GLU A 4 -10.30 0.76 5.73
N LEU A 5 -11.38 1.53 5.53
CA LEU A 5 -11.36 2.98 5.72
C LEU A 5 -10.97 3.36 7.15
N GLN A 6 -11.59 2.71 8.14
CA GLN A 6 -11.33 2.97 9.56
C GLN A 6 -9.88 2.66 9.95
N GLU A 7 -9.35 1.50 9.53
CA GLU A 7 -7.94 1.15 9.72
C GLU A 7 -7.01 2.22 9.14
N THR A 8 -7.33 2.72 7.96
CA THR A 8 -6.51 3.73 7.28
C THR A 8 -6.56 5.07 8.01
N LYS A 9 -7.74 5.47 8.51
CA LYS A 9 -7.91 6.68 9.31
C LYS A 9 -7.15 6.61 10.64
N GLU A 10 -7.19 5.46 11.30
CA GLU A 10 -6.42 5.22 12.53
C GLU A 10 -4.92 5.33 12.27
N PHE A 11 -4.43 4.80 11.15
CA PHE A 11 -3.03 4.94 10.75
C PHE A 11 -2.63 6.40 10.49
N LEU A 12 -3.50 7.17 9.81
CA LEU A 12 -3.29 8.60 9.52
C LEU A 12 -3.55 9.50 10.74
N ASN A 13 -4.00 8.94 11.87
CA ASN A 13 -4.41 9.67 13.08
C ASN A 13 -5.51 10.71 12.79
N LEU A 14 -6.56 10.30 12.07
CA LEU A 14 -7.72 11.13 11.70
C LEU A 14 -8.98 10.62 12.39
N ASP A 15 -9.76 11.54 12.96
CA ASP A 15 -11.00 11.27 13.69
C ASP A 15 -12.26 11.88 13.04
N PHE A 16 -12.09 12.58 11.91
CA PHE A 16 -13.16 13.26 11.18
C PHE A 16 -13.50 12.57 9.85
N GLU A 17 -14.67 12.88 9.28
CA GLU A 17 -15.23 12.22 8.07
C GLU A 17 -15.07 13.03 6.78
N SER A 18 -14.63 14.30 6.85
CA SER A 18 -14.58 15.21 5.69
C SER A 18 -13.75 14.67 4.52
N ASP A 19 -12.80 13.79 4.81
CA ASP A 19 -11.80 13.30 3.88
C ASP A 19 -12.04 11.83 3.49
N ASP A 20 -13.11 11.20 3.96
CA ASP A 20 -13.37 9.77 3.78
C ASP A 20 -13.39 9.36 2.31
N ILE A 21 -14.01 10.16 1.44
CA ILE A 21 -14.04 9.92 -0.01
C ILE A 21 -12.62 9.93 -0.59
N PHE A 22 -11.79 10.88 -0.16
CA PHE A 22 -10.42 10.98 -0.65
C PHE A 22 -9.55 9.83 -0.13
N ILE A 23 -9.67 9.48 1.15
CA ILE A 23 -8.96 8.35 1.76
C ILE A 23 -9.36 7.05 1.06
N GLN A 24 -10.63 6.86 0.73
CA GLN A 24 -11.10 5.69 -0.01
C GLN A 24 -10.45 5.61 -1.41
N GLN A 25 -10.30 6.73 -2.11
CA GLN A 25 -9.59 6.77 -3.39
C GLN A 25 -8.10 6.45 -3.24
N LEU A 26 -7.45 6.92 -2.18
CA LEU A 26 -6.06 6.58 -1.88
C LEU A 26 -5.89 5.09 -1.61
N ILE A 27 -6.82 4.46 -0.87
CA ILE A 27 -6.78 3.01 -0.60
C ILE A 27 -6.83 2.23 -1.92
N LEU A 28 -7.79 2.53 -2.77
CA LEU A 28 -7.97 1.85 -4.06
C LEU A 28 -6.74 2.03 -4.96
N THR A 29 -6.30 3.27 -5.15
CA THR A 29 -5.17 3.59 -6.03
C THR A 29 -3.86 2.97 -5.52
N SER A 30 -3.66 2.90 -4.20
CA SER A 30 -2.47 2.28 -3.62
C SER A 30 -2.46 0.75 -3.78
N GLU A 31 -3.64 0.11 -3.65
CA GLU A 31 -3.78 -1.32 -3.92
C GLU A 31 -3.52 -1.63 -5.41
N ASP A 32 -4.11 -0.85 -6.33
CA ASP A 32 -3.89 -0.98 -7.77
C ASP A 32 -2.41 -0.82 -8.14
N PHE A 33 -1.71 0.17 -7.56
CA PHE A 33 -0.27 0.36 -7.78
C PHE A 33 0.57 -0.87 -7.40
N ILE A 34 0.24 -1.53 -6.28
CA ILE A 34 0.91 -2.77 -5.87
C ILE A 34 0.58 -3.91 -6.85
N ILE A 35 -0.69 -4.06 -7.21
CA ILE A 35 -1.17 -5.08 -8.15
C ILE A 35 -0.44 -4.94 -9.50
N ASP A 36 -0.37 -3.72 -10.04
CA ASP A 36 0.27 -3.44 -11.33
C ASP A 36 1.78 -3.66 -11.27
N SER A 37 2.42 -3.31 -10.15
CA SER A 37 3.86 -3.52 -9.95
C SER A 37 4.25 -5.00 -9.93
N ILE A 38 3.41 -5.84 -9.32
CA ILE A 38 3.66 -7.29 -9.12
C ILE A 38 3.11 -8.15 -10.27
N GLY A 39 2.02 -7.68 -10.90
CA GLY A 39 1.19 -8.40 -11.86
C GLY A 39 0.03 -9.13 -11.16
N LEU A 40 -1.20 -8.93 -11.67
CA LEU A 40 -2.45 -9.44 -11.09
C LEU A 40 -2.42 -10.93 -10.74
N LYS A 41 -1.92 -11.79 -11.64
CA LYS A 41 -1.84 -13.25 -11.39
C LYS A 41 -0.95 -13.59 -10.20
N ASN A 42 0.19 -12.91 -10.07
CA ASN A 42 1.14 -13.12 -8.98
C ASN A 42 0.61 -12.55 -7.66
N TYR A 43 -0.06 -11.41 -7.71
CA TYR A 43 -0.69 -10.83 -6.52
C TYR A 43 -1.75 -11.79 -5.95
N ASN A 44 -2.69 -12.25 -6.78
CA ASN A 44 -3.78 -13.12 -6.36
C ASN A 44 -3.29 -14.46 -5.79
N SER A 45 -2.18 -15.01 -6.31
CA SER A 45 -1.62 -16.26 -5.78
C SER A 45 -0.85 -16.09 -4.47
N LYS A 46 -0.25 -14.90 -4.24
CA LYS A 46 0.63 -14.66 -3.09
C LYS A 46 -0.08 -13.99 -1.90
N ILE A 47 -1.18 -13.27 -2.13
CA ILE A 47 -1.85 -12.47 -1.09
C ILE A 47 -2.37 -13.30 0.09
N ILE A 48 -2.67 -14.58 -0.13
CA ILE A 48 -3.06 -15.54 0.92
C ILE A 48 -1.94 -15.81 1.93
N ASN A 49 -0.67 -15.56 1.57
CA ASN A 49 0.45 -15.71 2.47
C ASN A 49 0.55 -14.50 3.42
N LYS A 50 0.47 -14.74 4.74
CA LYS A 50 0.49 -13.67 5.74
C LYS A 50 1.73 -12.76 5.70
N ARG A 51 2.88 -13.26 5.26
CA ARG A 51 4.08 -12.42 5.08
C ARG A 51 3.94 -11.48 3.88
N PHE A 52 3.32 -11.95 2.80
CA PHE A 52 3.02 -11.12 1.63
C PHE A 52 1.97 -10.07 2.01
N GLU A 53 0.86 -10.49 2.60
CA GLU A 53 -0.25 -9.62 3.03
C GLU A 53 0.25 -8.46 3.90
N ARG A 54 1.06 -8.75 4.93
CA ARG A 54 1.63 -7.70 5.80
C ARG A 54 2.48 -6.69 5.04
N LYS A 55 3.27 -7.13 4.06
CA LYS A 55 4.09 -6.22 3.25
C LYS A 55 3.23 -5.37 2.33
N ALA A 56 2.23 -5.97 1.69
CA ALA A 56 1.30 -5.26 0.81
C ALA A 56 0.53 -4.19 1.60
N ARG A 57 0.01 -4.53 2.79
CA ARG A 57 -0.68 -3.59 3.69
C ARG A 57 0.22 -2.42 4.08
N LEU A 58 1.45 -2.70 4.50
CA LEU A 58 2.42 -1.66 4.85
C LEU A 58 2.75 -0.75 3.66
N CYS A 59 2.94 -1.32 2.46
CA CYS A 59 3.18 -0.53 1.26
C CYS A 59 2.00 0.40 0.97
N CYS A 60 0.76 -0.11 1.03
CA CYS A 60 -0.43 0.72 0.85
C CYS A 60 -0.46 1.88 1.86
N LEU A 61 -0.33 1.59 3.16
CA LEU A 61 -0.36 2.63 4.20
C LEU A 61 0.72 3.70 4.00
N THR A 62 1.93 3.28 3.59
CA THR A 62 3.04 4.22 3.35
C THR A 62 2.79 5.11 2.14
N ILE A 63 2.23 4.55 1.05
CA ILE A 63 1.82 5.33 -0.14
C ILE A 63 0.68 6.28 0.20
N ILE A 64 -0.32 5.81 0.95
CA ILE A 64 -1.47 6.62 1.38
C ILE A 64 -1.00 7.81 2.22
N GLN A 65 -0.13 7.60 3.22
CA GLN A 65 0.44 8.68 4.03
C GLN A 65 1.13 9.72 3.15
N ASP A 66 1.99 9.28 2.24
CA ASP A 66 2.73 10.18 1.36
C ASP A 66 1.81 11.01 0.46
N CYS A 67 0.81 10.38 -0.15
CA CYS A 67 -0.18 11.05 -0.98
C CYS A 67 -1.08 11.98 -0.17
N TYR A 68 -1.40 11.62 1.08
CA TYR A 68 -2.23 12.41 1.98
C TYR A 68 -1.49 13.65 2.48
N ASP A 69 -0.22 13.53 2.84
CA ASP A 69 0.61 14.62 3.35
C ASP A 69 1.02 15.59 2.23
N ASN A 70 1.33 15.08 1.04
CA ASN A 70 1.84 15.87 -0.08
C ASN A 70 0.74 16.25 -1.10
N ARG A 71 -0.50 16.49 -0.66
CA ARG A 71 -1.62 16.91 -1.53
C ARG A 71 -1.33 18.14 -2.39
N THR A 72 -0.45 19.02 -1.92
CA THR A 72 -0.30 20.37 -2.49
C THR A 72 0.93 20.59 -3.35
N MET A 73 1.93 19.70 -3.38
CA MET A 73 3.01 19.67 -4.37
C MET A 73 4.04 18.58 -4.03
N VAL A 74 4.58 17.93 -5.06
CA VAL A 74 5.67 16.94 -5.00
C VAL A 74 6.84 17.53 -4.22
N SER A 75 7.09 17.04 -3.01
CA SER A 75 8.30 17.36 -2.28
C SER A 75 9.46 16.52 -2.84
N ASP A 76 10.60 17.16 -3.09
CA ASP A 76 11.81 16.50 -3.63
C ASP A 76 12.39 15.39 -2.71
N ASN A 77 11.84 15.22 -1.49
CA ASN A 77 12.39 14.38 -0.42
C ASN A 77 11.90 12.92 -0.39
N ASN A 78 11.25 12.43 -1.45
CA ASN A 78 10.70 11.06 -1.47
C ASN A 78 11.69 9.94 -1.82
N GLU A 79 13.00 10.18 -1.83
CA GLU A 79 14.01 9.15 -2.15
C GLU A 79 13.96 7.94 -1.20
N LYS A 80 13.86 8.20 0.11
CA LYS A 80 13.80 7.13 1.11
C LYS A 80 12.54 6.28 0.97
N LEU A 81 11.41 6.93 0.72
CA LEU A 81 10.13 6.27 0.48
C LEU A 81 10.21 5.38 -0.76
N ARG A 82 10.70 5.93 -1.88
CA ARG A 82 10.93 5.18 -3.13
C ARG A 82 11.83 3.97 -2.92
N TYR A 83 12.90 4.11 -2.13
CA TYR A 83 13.81 3.01 -1.83
C TYR A 83 13.13 1.89 -1.03
N ILE A 84 12.41 2.23 0.05
CA ILE A 84 11.74 1.25 0.91
C ILE A 84 10.61 0.55 0.17
N VAL A 85 9.69 1.31 -0.44
CA VAL A 85 8.54 0.77 -1.19
C VAL A 85 9.03 -0.04 -2.40
N GLY A 86 9.97 0.49 -3.18
CA GLY A 86 10.56 -0.21 -4.31
C GLY A 86 11.23 -1.53 -3.91
N GLY A 87 11.99 -1.54 -2.80
CA GLY A 87 12.59 -2.75 -2.27
C GLY A 87 11.56 -3.78 -1.82
N MET A 88 10.47 -3.36 -1.17
CA MET A 88 9.39 -4.26 -0.77
C MET A 88 8.65 -4.83 -1.99
N LEU A 89 8.32 -3.99 -2.98
CA LEU A 89 7.69 -4.42 -4.23
C LEU A 89 8.56 -5.45 -4.96
N LEU A 90 9.88 -5.23 -5.04
CA LEU A 90 10.81 -6.17 -5.66
C LEU A 90 10.79 -7.53 -4.95
N GLN A 91 10.86 -7.51 -3.61
CA GLN A 91 10.77 -8.72 -2.81
C GLN A 91 9.42 -9.43 -2.96
N MET A 92 8.31 -8.70 -3.08
CA MET A 92 6.99 -9.28 -3.31
C MET A 92 6.85 -9.88 -4.71
N LYS A 93 7.38 -9.19 -5.72
CA LYS A 93 7.35 -9.60 -7.12
C LYS A 93 8.14 -10.89 -7.34
N TYR A 94 9.39 -10.95 -6.87
CA TYR A 94 10.30 -12.06 -7.15
C TYR A 94 10.45 -13.07 -5.99
N GLY A 95 10.00 -12.72 -4.78
CA GLY A 95 10.10 -13.62 -3.64
C GLY A 95 9.17 -14.83 -3.75
N THR A 96 9.60 -15.92 -3.12
CA THR A 96 8.82 -17.15 -2.95
C THR A 96 7.90 -17.01 -1.73
N TYR A 97 6.61 -17.26 -1.95
CA TYR A 97 5.57 -17.18 -0.93
C TYR A 97 4.76 -18.49 -0.94
N GLU A 98 5.45 -19.61 -0.77
CA GLU A 98 4.81 -20.92 -0.66
C GLU A 98 3.81 -20.93 0.50
N VAL A 99 2.64 -21.49 0.22
CA VAL A 99 1.68 -21.85 1.27
C VAL A 99 2.16 -23.19 1.79
N ILE A 100 2.66 -23.23 3.02
CA ILE A 100 2.91 -24.50 3.70
C ILE A 100 1.51 -25.06 3.99
N ILE A 101 1.14 -26.12 3.26
CA ILE A 101 -0.12 -26.87 3.40
C ILE A 101 -0.02 -27.74 4.66
#